data_AF-A0A401TT67-F1
#
_entry.id   AF-A0A401TT67-F1
#
_cell.length_a   1.000
_cell.length_b   1.000
_cell.length_c   1.000
_cell.angle_alpha   90.00
_cell.angle_beta   90.00
_cell.angle_gamma   90.00
#
_symmetry.space_group_name_H-M   'P 1'
#
loop_
_entity.id
_entity.type
_entity.pdbx_description
1 polymer ?
#
loop_
_entity_poly.entity_id
_entity_poly.type
_entity_poly.pdbx_seq_one_letter_code
_entity_poly.pdbx_strand_id
1 'polypeptide(L)'
;MLFFLDNQQSLGPESRAGINRHRGLNENLAREIMELHTLGVGGGYTQDDVTSLARVITGWTFAGRQGQLGAPGSFVFNANAHQPGPQQVLGKTYAQAGIAQGEAVLSDIARHPSTAKFIATKFARHFVADDPPPALVARLQDTFSKTDGDLRALATALVGSNEAWQAPLTKMRSPYEFLVASGRLLARNPEDPGRYLNGLNVLGQPLWSPAGPNGFPDTAAAWAAPEGLKLRLDISAQLASQLADKFDPRDLLELIAA
;
A
#
# COMPACT_ATOMS: atom_id res chain seq x y z
N MET A 1 7.80 -6.15 -2.16
CA MET A 1 7.09 -6.56 -3.38
C MET A 1 7.89 -7.49 -4.28
N LEU A 2 9.19 -7.23 -4.55
CA LEU A 2 10.02 -8.14 -5.36
C LEU A 2 9.88 -9.61 -4.93
N PHE A 3 10.07 -9.91 -3.64
CA PHE A 3 9.90 -11.25 -3.08
C PHE A 3 8.45 -11.74 -3.09
N PHE A 4 7.52 -10.92 -2.59
CA PHE A 4 6.11 -11.29 -2.41
C PHE A 4 5.42 -11.69 -3.73
N LEU A 5 5.84 -11.09 -4.85
CA LEU A 5 5.30 -11.36 -6.19
C LEU A 5 6.27 -12.11 -7.09
N ASP A 6 7.31 -12.71 -6.50
CA ASP A 6 8.28 -13.57 -7.17
C ASP A 6 9.03 -12.94 -8.36
N ASN A 7 9.24 -11.62 -8.36
CA ASN A 7 9.99 -10.95 -9.43
C ASN A 7 11.46 -11.36 -9.47
N GLN A 8 12.05 -11.74 -8.33
CA GLN A 8 13.41 -12.28 -8.28
C GLN A 8 13.61 -13.53 -9.13
N GLN A 9 12.52 -14.22 -9.49
CA GLN A 9 12.53 -15.40 -10.34
C GLN A 9 12.24 -15.08 -11.82
N SER A 10 11.83 -13.85 -12.13
CA SER A 10 11.48 -13.39 -13.48
C SER A 10 12.73 -13.25 -14.34
N LEU A 11 12.76 -13.94 -15.49
CA LEU A 11 13.86 -13.87 -16.44
C LEU A 11 13.35 -13.27 -17.75
N GLY A 12 14.13 -12.34 -18.32
CA GLY A 12 13.91 -11.86 -19.67
C GLY A 12 14.01 -13.03 -20.67
N PRO A 13 13.02 -13.25 -21.55
CA PRO A 13 13.05 -14.35 -22.51
C PRO A 13 14.32 -14.39 -23.37
N GLU A 14 14.86 -13.22 -23.72
CA GLU A 14 16.09 -13.09 -24.54
C GLU A 14 17.33 -12.80 -23.68
N SER A 15 17.20 -12.84 -22.36
CA SER A 15 18.34 -12.72 -21.45
C SER A 15 19.19 -13.99 -21.46
N ARG A 16 20.48 -13.86 -21.15
CA ARG A 16 21.39 -15.03 -21.04
C ARG A 16 20.84 -16.09 -20.09
N ALA A 17 20.28 -15.70 -18.96
CA ALA A 17 19.70 -16.62 -17.99
C ALA A 17 18.40 -17.24 -18.50
N GLY A 18 17.54 -16.48 -19.18
CA GLY A 18 16.28 -16.96 -19.77
C GLY A 18 16.53 -18.03 -20.82
N ILE A 19 17.43 -17.76 -21.77
CA ILE A 19 17.83 -18.70 -22.82
C ILE A 19 18.38 -20.00 -22.22
N ASN A 20 19.28 -19.90 -21.23
CA ASN A 20 19.93 -21.09 -20.66
C ASN A 20 18.99 -21.93 -19.78
N ARG A 21 18.06 -21.29 -19.05
CA ARG A 21 17.23 -21.97 -18.04
C ARG A 21 15.86 -22.37 -18.54
N HIS A 22 15.45 -21.94 -19.74
CA HIS A 22 14.12 -22.19 -20.29
C HIS A 22 12.98 -21.80 -19.31
N ARG A 23 13.22 -20.75 -18.51
CA ARG A 23 12.24 -20.20 -17.57
C ARG A 23 11.67 -18.89 -18.11
N GLY A 24 10.36 -18.72 -17.92
CA GLY A 24 9.60 -17.62 -18.47
C GLY A 24 9.59 -16.36 -17.62
N LEU A 25 8.89 -15.37 -18.17
CA LEU A 25 8.58 -14.09 -17.57
C LEU A 25 7.52 -14.24 -16.47
N ASN A 26 7.70 -13.57 -15.33
CA ASN A 26 6.65 -13.41 -14.32
C ASN A 26 6.08 -12.00 -14.42
N GLU A 27 4.78 -11.89 -14.71
CA GLU A 27 4.08 -10.63 -14.93
C GLU A 27 3.43 -10.04 -13.67
N ASN A 28 3.37 -10.80 -12.58
CA ASN A 28 2.57 -10.43 -11.42
C ASN A 28 2.97 -9.06 -10.88
N LEU A 29 4.27 -8.80 -10.66
CA LEU A 29 4.72 -7.50 -10.16
C LEU A 29 4.38 -6.35 -11.12
N ALA A 30 4.51 -6.54 -12.43
CA ALA A 30 4.16 -5.52 -13.41
C ALA A 30 2.65 -5.22 -13.40
N ARG A 31 1.82 -6.27 -13.33
CA ARG A 31 0.37 -6.14 -13.19
C ARG A 31 0.01 -5.39 -11.93
N GLU A 32 0.55 -5.78 -10.78
CA GLU A 32 0.23 -5.11 -9.52
C GLU A 32 0.69 -3.66 -9.49
N ILE A 33 1.84 -3.33 -10.09
CA ILE A 33 2.30 -1.94 -10.21
C ILE A 33 1.25 -1.12 -10.96
N MET A 34 0.82 -1.57 -12.14
CA MET A 34 -0.16 -0.85 -12.97
C MET A 34 -1.55 -0.83 -12.31
N GLU A 35 -2.02 -1.98 -11.83
CA GLU A 35 -3.41 -2.17 -11.43
C GLU A 35 -3.69 -1.71 -10.01
N LEU A 36 -2.86 -2.10 -9.04
CA LEU A 36 -3.15 -1.91 -7.62
C LEU A 36 -2.41 -0.74 -6.98
N HIS A 37 -1.32 -0.29 -7.58
CA HIS A 37 -0.41 0.69 -6.97
C HIS A 37 -0.36 2.01 -7.73
N THR A 38 -0.76 2.06 -9.00
CA THR A 38 -0.64 3.27 -9.83
C THR A 38 -1.88 3.57 -10.66
N LEU A 39 -2.03 3.03 -11.87
CA LEU A 39 -3.05 3.42 -12.84
C LEU A 39 -4.48 3.04 -12.43
N GLY A 40 -4.62 2.02 -11.58
CA GLY A 40 -5.91 1.46 -11.21
C GLY A 40 -6.43 0.47 -12.26
N VAL A 41 -7.37 -0.39 -11.85
CA VAL A 41 -8.09 -1.29 -12.77
C VAL A 41 -8.73 -0.46 -13.89
N GLY A 42 -8.45 -0.82 -15.15
CA GLY A 42 -8.95 -0.07 -16.31
C GLY A 42 -8.29 1.30 -16.51
N GLY A 43 -7.11 1.53 -15.93
CA GLY A 43 -6.37 2.80 -15.99
C GLY A 43 -5.80 3.19 -17.36
N GLY A 44 -6.19 2.51 -18.44
CA GLY A 44 -5.78 2.79 -19.82
C GLY A 44 -4.56 2.01 -20.31
N TYR A 45 -4.13 0.97 -19.58
CA TYR A 45 -3.09 0.04 -20.01
C TYR A 45 -3.69 -1.22 -20.63
N THR A 46 -2.91 -1.90 -21.45
CA THR A 46 -3.24 -3.17 -22.09
C THR A 46 -2.49 -4.33 -21.44
N GLN A 47 -2.87 -5.57 -21.78
CA GLN A 47 -2.09 -6.74 -21.39
C GLN A 47 -0.65 -6.69 -21.95
N ASP A 48 -0.45 -6.13 -23.15
CA ASP A 48 0.88 -5.98 -23.74
C ASP A 48 1.76 -5.00 -22.95
N ASP A 49 1.16 -3.97 -22.35
CA ASP A 49 1.87 -3.05 -21.46
C ASP A 49 2.32 -3.76 -20.17
N VAL A 50 1.50 -4.66 -19.63
CA VAL A 50 1.86 -5.49 -18.47
C VAL A 50 3.05 -6.38 -18.81
N THR A 51 2.98 -7.11 -19.94
CA THR A 51 4.06 -7.97 -20.40
C THR A 51 5.35 -7.16 -20.66
N SER A 52 5.21 -5.96 -21.24
CA SER A 52 6.36 -5.11 -21.55
C SER A 52 6.99 -4.49 -20.30
N LEU A 53 6.19 -4.04 -19.32
CA LEU A 53 6.74 -3.63 -18.03
C LEU A 53 7.40 -4.83 -17.31
N ALA A 54 6.80 -6.02 -17.38
CA ALA A 54 7.41 -7.22 -16.80
C ALA A 54 8.79 -7.49 -17.40
N ARG A 55 8.96 -7.35 -18.71
CA ARG A 55 10.26 -7.41 -19.38
C ARG A 55 11.22 -6.36 -18.82
N VAL A 56 10.79 -5.11 -18.72
CA VAL A 56 11.60 -3.99 -18.19
C VAL A 56 12.12 -4.26 -16.77
N ILE A 57 11.33 -4.87 -15.89
CA ILE A 57 11.73 -5.14 -14.50
C ILE A 57 12.36 -6.52 -14.28
N THR A 58 12.63 -7.28 -15.35
CA THR A 58 13.44 -8.50 -15.23
C THR A 58 14.85 -8.17 -14.74
N GLY A 59 15.46 -9.08 -13.98
CA GLY A 59 16.74 -8.85 -13.33
C GLY A 59 16.68 -7.99 -12.06
N TRP A 60 15.54 -7.37 -11.74
CA TRP A 60 15.35 -6.70 -10.45
C TRP A 60 15.16 -7.74 -9.34
N THR A 61 16.10 -7.77 -8.40
CA THR A 61 16.14 -8.74 -7.31
C THR A 61 16.61 -8.06 -6.02
N PHE A 62 16.86 -8.85 -4.99
CA PHE A 62 17.36 -8.37 -3.71
C PHE A 62 18.45 -9.29 -3.17
N ALA A 63 19.33 -8.74 -2.33
CA ALA A 63 20.31 -9.52 -1.61
C ALA A 63 19.63 -10.41 -0.58
N GLY A 64 19.83 -11.72 -0.69
CA GLY A 64 19.26 -12.70 0.25
C GLY A 64 19.80 -12.52 1.68
N ARG A 65 19.23 -13.28 2.63
CA ARG A 65 19.58 -13.20 4.06
C ARG A 65 21.06 -13.42 4.36
N GLN A 66 21.75 -14.16 3.51
CA GLN A 66 23.19 -14.45 3.64
C GLN A 66 24.08 -13.28 3.20
N GLY A 67 23.52 -12.22 2.62
CA GLY A 67 24.26 -11.00 2.27
C GLY A 67 25.27 -11.13 1.13
N GLN A 68 25.22 -12.21 0.35
CA GLN A 68 26.23 -12.50 -0.69
C GLN A 68 26.31 -11.44 -1.79
N LEU A 69 25.20 -10.74 -2.07
CA LEU A 69 25.09 -9.73 -3.13
C LEU A 69 25.04 -8.29 -2.59
N GLY A 70 25.16 -8.10 -1.27
CA GLY A 70 24.96 -6.81 -0.60
C GLY A 70 24.30 -6.96 0.76
N ALA A 71 23.92 -5.84 1.38
CA ALA A 71 23.22 -5.86 2.66
C ALA A 71 21.90 -6.66 2.55
N PRO A 72 21.60 -7.60 3.45
CA PRO A 72 20.37 -8.38 3.39
C PRO A 72 19.12 -7.53 3.16
N GLY A 73 18.35 -7.86 2.13
CA GLY A 73 17.14 -7.14 1.73
C GLY A 73 17.36 -5.94 0.82
N SER A 74 18.61 -5.53 0.55
CA SER A 74 18.90 -4.44 -0.39
C SER A 74 18.53 -4.82 -1.82
N PHE A 75 18.12 -3.84 -2.62
CA PHE A 75 17.93 -4.02 -4.06
C PHE A 75 19.24 -4.43 -4.74
N VAL A 76 19.14 -5.33 -5.73
CA VAL A 76 20.25 -5.77 -6.59
C VAL A 76 19.74 -5.93 -8.02
N PHE A 77 20.57 -5.58 -8.99
CA PHE A 77 20.26 -5.78 -10.41
C PHE A 77 21.12 -6.90 -11.01
N ASN A 78 20.47 -7.93 -11.54
CA ASN A 78 21.11 -9.03 -12.25
C ASN A 78 20.98 -8.84 -13.77
N ALA A 79 22.02 -8.27 -14.38
CA ALA A 79 22.06 -8.03 -15.82
C ALA A 79 21.90 -9.31 -16.67
N ASN A 80 22.34 -10.47 -16.18
CA ASN A 80 22.19 -11.73 -16.93
C ASN A 80 20.75 -12.21 -17.03
N ALA A 81 19.86 -11.73 -16.15
CA ALA A 81 18.44 -12.06 -16.13
C ALA A 81 17.56 -10.99 -16.77
N HIS A 82 18.12 -9.82 -17.09
CA HIS A 82 17.37 -8.71 -17.65
C HIS A 82 17.13 -8.89 -19.16
N GLN A 83 15.92 -8.59 -19.59
CA GLN A 83 15.51 -8.57 -20.98
C GLN A 83 16.28 -7.45 -21.71
N PRO A 84 17.09 -7.77 -22.73
CA PRO A 84 17.78 -6.76 -23.51
C PRO A 84 16.83 -5.98 -24.44
N GLY A 85 17.34 -4.85 -24.94
CA GLY A 85 16.71 -4.08 -26.00
C GLY A 85 15.62 -3.10 -25.53
N PRO A 86 15.20 -2.19 -26.43
CA PRO A 86 14.16 -1.23 -26.14
C PRO A 86 12.82 -1.91 -25.88
N GLN A 87 12.05 -1.39 -24.93
CA GLN A 87 10.70 -1.86 -24.61
C GLN A 87 9.68 -0.75 -24.88
N GLN A 88 8.48 -1.13 -25.34
CA GLN A 88 7.37 -0.19 -25.50
C GLN A 88 6.39 -0.37 -24.34
N VAL A 89 6.10 0.69 -23.62
CA VAL A 89 5.17 0.68 -22.48
C VAL A 89 4.29 1.93 -22.56
N LEU A 90 2.97 1.76 -22.53
CA LEU A 90 1.95 2.82 -22.65
C LEU A 90 2.16 3.68 -23.91
N GLY A 91 2.47 3.04 -25.04
CA GLY A 91 2.72 3.70 -26.32
C GLY A 91 4.05 4.45 -26.43
N LYS A 92 4.88 4.49 -25.37
CA LYS A 92 6.21 5.13 -25.36
C LYS A 92 7.32 4.08 -25.45
N THR A 93 8.37 4.38 -26.22
CA THR A 93 9.57 3.52 -26.33
C THR A 93 10.64 3.95 -25.33
N TYR A 94 11.19 2.98 -24.59
CA TYR A 94 12.25 3.18 -23.61
C TYR A 94 13.51 2.45 -24.05
N ALA A 95 14.49 3.22 -24.56
CA ALA A 95 15.76 2.71 -25.09
C ALA A 95 16.89 2.67 -24.06
N GLN A 96 16.65 3.16 -22.84
CA GLN A 96 17.57 3.03 -21.71
C GLN A 96 17.87 1.55 -21.45
N ALA A 97 19.05 1.27 -20.89
CA ALA A 97 19.48 -0.09 -20.54
C ALA A 97 19.50 -0.30 -19.03
N GLY A 98 19.29 -1.55 -18.61
CA GLY A 98 19.41 -1.96 -17.22
C GLY A 98 18.41 -1.26 -16.31
N ILE A 99 18.86 -0.87 -15.11
CA ILE A 99 18.00 -0.27 -14.07
C ILE A 99 17.28 1.00 -14.58
N ALA A 100 18.00 1.83 -15.34
CA ALA A 100 17.49 3.10 -15.84
C ALA A 100 16.26 2.96 -16.75
N GLN A 101 16.08 1.81 -17.41
CA GLN A 101 14.88 1.53 -18.20
C GLN A 101 13.64 1.44 -17.31
N GLY A 102 13.72 0.67 -16.23
CA GLY A 102 12.61 0.54 -15.29
C GLY A 102 12.36 1.80 -14.49
N GLU A 103 13.40 2.53 -14.09
CA GLU A 103 13.23 3.84 -13.44
C GLU A 103 12.50 4.82 -14.35
N ALA A 104 12.86 4.89 -15.65
CA ALA A 104 12.18 5.75 -16.60
C ALA A 104 10.69 5.39 -16.77
N VAL A 105 10.38 4.09 -16.93
CA VAL A 105 8.99 3.62 -17.06
C VAL A 105 8.18 3.91 -15.79
N LEU A 106 8.72 3.61 -14.61
CA LEU A 106 8.04 3.86 -13.34
C LEU A 106 7.83 5.36 -13.08
N SER A 107 8.80 6.19 -13.47
CA SER A 107 8.72 7.65 -13.39
C SER A 107 7.56 8.21 -14.22
N ASP A 108 7.35 7.68 -15.43
CA ASP A 108 6.23 8.09 -16.29
C ASP A 108 4.88 7.54 -15.80
N ILE A 109 4.84 6.28 -15.34
CA ILE A 109 3.64 5.68 -14.72
C ILE A 109 3.21 6.49 -13.50
N ALA A 110 4.14 6.90 -12.64
CA ALA A 110 3.85 7.68 -11.44
C ALA A 110 3.19 9.04 -11.78
N ARG A 111 3.51 9.63 -12.94
CA ARG A 111 2.98 10.91 -13.42
C ARG A 111 1.75 10.78 -14.31
N HIS A 112 1.33 9.56 -14.62
CA HIS A 112 0.21 9.33 -15.51
C HIS A 112 -1.10 9.91 -14.92
N PRO A 113 -1.99 10.52 -15.73
CA PRO A 113 -3.26 11.07 -15.23
C PRO A 113 -4.13 10.06 -14.48
N SER A 114 -4.14 8.78 -14.91
CA SER A 114 -4.84 7.70 -14.19
C SER A 114 -4.24 7.46 -12.80
N THR A 115 -2.92 7.58 -12.64
CA THR A 115 -2.25 7.46 -11.33
C THR A 115 -2.68 8.58 -10.40
N ALA A 116 -2.73 9.83 -10.89
CA ALA A 116 -3.20 10.96 -10.10
C ALA A 116 -4.64 10.74 -9.59
N LYS A 117 -5.54 10.29 -10.46
CA LYS A 117 -6.93 9.96 -10.10
C LYS A 117 -7.01 8.80 -9.11
N PHE A 118 -6.27 7.72 -9.35
CA PHE A 118 -6.26 6.53 -8.52
C PHE A 118 -5.77 6.83 -7.10
N ILE A 119 -4.62 7.50 -6.98
CA ILE A 119 -4.04 7.88 -5.68
C ILE A 119 -4.95 8.87 -4.96
N ALA A 120 -5.47 9.91 -5.64
CA ALA A 120 -6.41 10.85 -5.04
C ALA A 120 -7.66 10.17 -4.48
N THR A 121 -8.22 9.21 -5.23
CA THR A 121 -9.40 8.44 -4.79
C THR A 121 -9.07 7.58 -3.58
N LYS A 122 -7.95 6.85 -3.61
CA LYS A 122 -7.51 5.99 -2.50
C LYS A 122 -7.20 6.81 -1.24
N PHE A 123 -6.57 7.97 -1.40
CA PHE A 123 -6.23 8.87 -0.30
C PHE A 123 -7.48 9.47 0.35
N ALA A 124 -8.42 9.96 -0.45
CA ALA A 124 -9.71 10.44 0.07
C ALA A 124 -10.50 9.32 0.75
N ARG A 125 -10.49 8.10 0.17
CA ARG A 125 -11.18 6.95 0.76
C ARG A 125 -10.64 6.57 2.13
N HIS A 126 -9.31 6.56 2.24
CA HIS A 126 -8.63 6.17 3.46
C HIS A 126 -8.98 7.11 4.62
N PHE A 127 -8.97 8.42 4.38
CA PHE A 127 -9.09 9.42 5.45
C PHE A 127 -10.51 9.97 5.67
N VAL A 128 -11.39 9.95 4.65
CA VAL A 128 -12.66 10.69 4.70
C VAL A 128 -13.88 9.77 4.72
N ALA A 129 -14.11 8.98 3.67
CA ALA A 129 -15.29 8.13 3.54
C ALA A 129 -15.05 7.00 2.53
N ASP A 130 -15.69 5.85 2.70
CA ASP A 130 -15.58 4.71 1.76
C ASP A 130 -15.89 5.13 0.31
N ASP A 131 -16.90 5.98 0.16
CA ASP A 131 -17.29 6.68 -1.07
C ASP A 131 -17.02 8.20 -0.90
N PRO A 132 -15.81 8.69 -1.23
CA PRO A 132 -15.43 10.07 -0.98
C PRO A 132 -16.18 11.05 -1.90
N PRO A 133 -16.45 12.30 -1.46
CA PRO A 133 -17.08 13.32 -2.30
C PRO A 133 -16.31 13.53 -3.62
N PRO A 134 -16.96 13.52 -4.79
CA PRO A 134 -16.28 13.67 -6.08
C PRO A 134 -15.46 14.97 -6.19
N ALA A 135 -15.94 16.06 -5.58
CA ALA A 135 -15.24 17.34 -5.54
C ALA A 135 -13.90 17.26 -4.78
N LEU A 136 -13.85 16.49 -3.69
CA LEU A 136 -12.63 16.25 -2.94
C LEU A 136 -11.61 15.48 -3.79
N VAL A 137 -12.05 14.40 -4.45
CA VAL A 137 -11.18 13.60 -5.32
C VAL A 137 -10.60 14.45 -6.45
N ALA A 138 -11.43 15.29 -7.09
CA ALA A 138 -10.99 16.19 -8.15
C ALA A 138 -9.93 17.19 -7.66
N ARG A 139 -10.13 17.79 -6.47
CA ARG A 139 -9.16 18.71 -5.84
C ARG A 139 -7.82 18.01 -5.56
N LEU A 140 -7.87 16.80 -5.02
CA LEU A 140 -6.67 16.04 -4.69
C LEU A 140 -5.94 15.57 -5.95
N GLN A 141 -6.66 15.16 -6.98
CA GLN A 141 -6.08 14.80 -8.28
C GLN A 141 -5.35 16.01 -8.90
N ASP A 142 -5.98 17.18 -8.91
CA ASP A 142 -5.37 18.42 -9.42
C ASP A 142 -4.11 18.80 -8.62
N THR A 143 -4.16 18.66 -7.30
CA THR A 143 -2.99 18.88 -6.42
C THR A 143 -1.87 17.92 -6.80
N PHE A 144 -2.16 16.61 -6.88
CA PHE A 144 -1.19 15.58 -7.23
C PHE A 144 -0.50 15.90 -8.58
N SER A 145 -1.28 16.26 -9.60
CA SER A 145 -0.74 16.60 -10.92
C SER A 145 0.12 17.87 -10.92
N LYS A 146 -0.27 18.91 -10.16
CA LYS A 146 0.48 20.18 -10.09
C LYS A 146 1.77 20.08 -9.30
N THR A 147 1.83 19.17 -8.33
CA THR A 147 2.98 19.03 -7.42
C THR A 147 3.82 17.79 -7.72
N ASP A 148 3.66 17.21 -8.91
CA ASP A 148 4.40 16.02 -9.35
C ASP A 148 4.33 14.84 -8.35
N GLY A 149 3.16 14.66 -7.74
CA GLY A 149 2.90 13.58 -6.78
C GLY A 149 3.37 13.84 -5.35
N ASP A 150 3.70 15.08 -4.97
CA ASP A 150 4.07 15.41 -3.57
C ASP A 150 2.97 15.05 -2.56
N LEU A 151 3.22 14.02 -1.76
CA LEU A 151 2.30 13.53 -0.73
C LEU A 151 2.10 14.51 0.43
N ARG A 152 3.07 15.39 0.71
CA ARG A 152 2.90 16.47 1.69
C ARG A 152 1.85 17.44 1.21
N ALA A 153 1.98 17.90 -0.04
CA ALA A 153 1.01 18.81 -0.65
C ALA A 153 -0.39 18.17 -0.70
N LEU A 154 -0.46 16.89 -1.05
CA LEU A 154 -1.72 16.13 -1.06
C LEU A 154 -2.37 16.05 0.33
N ALA A 155 -1.58 15.77 1.38
CA ALA A 155 -2.06 15.74 2.75
C ALA A 155 -2.56 17.12 3.22
N THR A 156 -1.83 18.19 2.92
CA THR A 156 -2.26 19.56 3.24
C THR A 156 -3.55 19.93 2.51
N ALA A 157 -3.69 19.57 1.23
CA ALA A 157 -4.90 19.82 0.46
C ALA A 157 -6.12 19.06 1.03
N LEU A 158 -5.94 17.82 1.50
CA LEU A 158 -7.00 17.05 2.14
C LEU A 158 -7.46 17.71 3.44
N VAL A 159 -6.53 17.99 4.36
CA VAL A 159 -6.84 18.58 5.67
C VAL A 159 -7.41 19.99 5.53
N GLY A 160 -7.02 20.75 4.51
CA GLY A 160 -7.54 22.09 4.23
C GLY A 160 -8.86 22.13 3.46
N SER A 161 -9.45 20.98 3.08
CA SER A 161 -10.65 20.93 2.25
C SER A 161 -11.93 20.93 3.09
N ASN A 162 -12.90 21.78 2.74
CA ASN A 162 -14.22 21.78 3.40
C ASN A 162 -14.95 20.45 3.15
N GLU A 163 -14.75 19.88 1.96
CA GLU A 163 -15.35 18.63 1.52
C GLU A 163 -14.97 17.45 2.43
N ALA A 164 -13.73 17.43 2.97
CA ALA A 164 -13.31 16.41 3.92
C ALA A 164 -14.01 16.54 5.29
N TRP A 165 -14.23 17.77 5.76
CA TRP A 165 -14.83 18.03 7.09
C TRP A 165 -16.36 18.03 7.09
N GLN A 166 -16.99 18.18 5.93
CA GLN A 166 -18.45 18.12 5.78
C GLN A 166 -18.96 16.72 5.43
N ALA A 167 -18.07 15.81 5.06
CA ALA A 167 -18.44 14.43 4.80
C ALA A 167 -18.98 13.76 6.08
N PRO A 168 -20.00 12.88 5.97
CA PRO A 168 -20.47 12.10 7.12
C PRO A 168 -19.34 11.26 7.74
N LEU A 169 -19.26 11.25 9.07
CA LEU A 169 -18.25 10.51 9.84
C LEU A 169 -18.56 9.00 9.89
N THR A 170 -18.43 8.33 8.74
CA THR A 170 -18.79 6.90 8.58
C THR A 170 -17.60 5.95 8.70
N LYS A 171 -16.37 6.49 8.76
CA LYS A 171 -15.16 5.68 8.89
C LYS A 171 -15.11 4.96 10.23
N MET A 172 -14.76 3.68 10.16
CA MET A 172 -14.43 2.88 11.32
C MET A 172 -12.91 2.76 11.44
N ARG A 173 -12.37 2.94 12.64
CA ARG A 173 -10.95 2.66 12.92
C ARG A 173 -10.64 1.21 12.57
N SER A 174 -9.58 0.97 11.80
CA SER A 174 -9.01 -0.36 11.59
C SER A 174 -8.60 -1.00 12.94
N PRO A 175 -8.44 -2.33 13.03
CA PRO A 175 -7.96 -2.98 14.24
C PRO A 175 -6.67 -2.37 14.81
N TYR A 176 -5.72 -2.02 13.94
CA TYR A 176 -4.47 -1.35 14.31
C TYR A 176 -4.71 0.02 14.96
N GLU A 177 -5.50 0.88 14.32
CA GLU A 177 -5.83 2.20 14.85
C GLU A 177 -6.63 2.10 16.15
N PHE A 178 -7.54 1.13 16.25
CA PHE A 178 -8.31 0.86 17.46
C PHE A 178 -7.41 0.50 18.65
N LEU A 179 -6.44 -0.41 18.45
CA LEU A 179 -5.51 -0.80 19.51
C LEU A 179 -4.55 0.35 19.90
N VAL A 180 -4.05 1.11 18.92
CA VAL A 180 -3.22 2.30 19.19
C VAL A 180 -4.00 3.37 19.94
N ALA A 181 -5.24 3.66 19.52
CA ALA A 181 -6.11 4.61 20.21
C ALA A 181 -6.42 4.16 21.63
N SER A 182 -6.63 2.85 21.84
CA SER A 182 -6.86 2.27 23.17
C SER A 182 -5.64 2.43 24.07
N GLY A 183 -4.42 2.17 23.57
CA GLY A 183 -3.19 2.42 24.34
C GLY A 183 -3.00 3.90 24.70
N ARG A 184 -3.27 4.81 23.75
CA ARG A 184 -3.20 6.26 23.96
C ARG A 184 -4.20 6.76 25.00
N LEU A 185 -5.46 6.29 24.92
CA LEU A 185 -6.51 6.63 25.89
C LEU A 185 -6.08 6.28 27.32
N LEU A 186 -5.34 5.20 27.48
CA LEU A 186 -4.87 4.71 28.78
C LEU A 186 -3.52 5.28 29.20
N ALA A 187 -2.93 6.16 28.39
CA ALA A 187 -1.57 6.69 28.55
C ALA A 187 -0.53 5.58 28.81
N ARG A 188 -0.69 4.41 28.18
CA ARG A 188 0.20 3.26 28.36
C ARG A 188 0.96 2.96 27.08
N ASN A 189 2.28 2.84 27.23
CA ASN A 189 3.08 2.13 26.25
C ASN A 189 2.93 0.62 26.48
N PRO A 190 2.81 -0.18 25.40
CA PRO A 190 2.83 -1.64 25.51
C PRO A 190 4.11 -2.13 26.19
N GLU A 191 4.02 -2.63 27.42
CA GLU A 191 5.15 -3.35 28.05
C GLU A 191 5.37 -4.71 27.39
N ASP A 192 4.27 -5.36 26.97
CA ASP A 192 4.27 -6.61 26.23
C ASP A 192 3.63 -6.39 24.84
N PRO A 193 4.43 -6.36 23.76
CA PRO A 193 3.90 -6.22 22.40
C PRO A 193 3.07 -7.44 21.98
N GLY A 194 3.29 -8.62 22.57
CA GLY A 194 2.60 -9.86 22.23
C GLY A 194 1.08 -9.75 22.38
N ARG A 195 0.60 -9.04 23.41
CA ARG A 195 -0.85 -8.80 23.59
C ARG A 195 -1.47 -8.02 22.43
N TYR A 196 -0.79 -6.99 21.96
CA TYR A 196 -1.27 -6.17 20.85
C TYR A 196 -1.19 -6.93 19.52
N LEU A 197 -0.11 -7.66 19.29
CA LEU A 197 0.05 -8.51 18.10
C LEU A 197 -1.00 -9.62 18.07
N ASN A 198 -1.30 -10.25 19.20
CA ASN A 198 -2.37 -11.25 19.30
C ASN A 198 -3.75 -10.63 19.08
N GLY A 199 -4.01 -9.43 19.62
CA GLY A 199 -5.23 -8.67 19.34
C GLY A 199 -5.40 -8.38 17.85
N LEU A 200 -4.33 -7.97 17.15
CA LEU A 200 -4.32 -7.78 15.70
C LEU A 200 -4.65 -9.08 14.95
N ASN A 201 -4.07 -10.21 15.36
CA ASN A 201 -4.36 -11.51 14.76
C ASN A 201 -5.84 -11.90 14.93
N VAL A 202 -6.38 -11.75 16.14
CA VAL A 202 -7.79 -12.06 16.47
C VAL A 202 -8.75 -11.17 15.68
N LEU A 203 -8.40 -9.89 15.49
CA LEU A 203 -9.20 -8.93 14.73
C LEU A 203 -8.99 -9.02 13.21
N GLY A 204 -8.21 -9.99 12.71
CA GLY A 204 -8.03 -10.22 11.28
C GLY A 204 -7.11 -9.21 10.57
N GLN A 205 -6.28 -8.48 11.31
CA GLN A 205 -5.28 -7.56 10.75
C GLN A 205 -3.87 -7.84 11.31
N PRO A 206 -3.30 -9.03 11.07
CA PRO A 206 -1.96 -9.38 11.55
C PRO A 206 -0.91 -8.35 11.10
N LEU A 207 0.00 -7.97 12.01
CA LEU A 207 0.99 -6.92 11.71
C LEU A 207 1.88 -7.33 10.53
N TRP A 208 1.94 -6.48 9.50
CA TRP A 208 2.76 -6.65 8.29
C TRP A 208 2.50 -7.94 7.50
N SER A 209 1.33 -8.56 7.68
CA SER A 209 0.97 -9.82 7.01
C SER A 209 -0.40 -9.75 6.32
N PRO A 210 -0.62 -8.83 5.37
CA PRO A 210 -1.84 -8.84 4.57
C PRO A 210 -1.93 -10.12 3.73
N ALA A 211 -3.15 -10.55 3.42
CA ALA A 211 -3.39 -11.77 2.65
C ALA A 211 -2.93 -11.67 1.18
N GLY A 212 -2.85 -10.46 0.65
CA GLY A 212 -2.52 -10.20 -0.76
C GLY A 212 -1.77 -8.89 -0.99
N PRO A 213 -1.32 -8.65 -2.23
CA PRO A 213 -0.53 -7.47 -2.60
C PRO A 213 -1.33 -6.17 -2.52
N ASN A 214 -2.66 -6.24 -2.51
CA ASN A 214 -3.57 -5.12 -2.30
C ASN A 214 -3.57 -4.59 -0.84
N GLY A 215 -2.94 -5.29 0.10
CA GLY A 215 -2.90 -4.90 1.50
C GLY A 215 -4.22 -5.20 2.24
N PHE A 216 -4.41 -4.53 3.38
CA PHE A 216 -5.65 -4.62 4.14
C PHE A 216 -6.74 -3.71 3.54
N PRO A 217 -8.03 -4.10 3.63
CA PRO A 217 -9.12 -3.28 3.12
C PRO A 217 -9.23 -1.96 3.88
N ASP A 218 -9.56 -0.90 3.17
CA ASP A 218 -9.74 0.43 3.73
C ASP A 218 -11.21 0.79 4.00
N THR A 219 -12.17 -0.11 3.76
CA THR A 219 -13.60 0.15 3.93
C THR A 219 -14.10 -0.16 5.33
N ALA A 220 -15.08 0.60 5.82
CA ALA A 220 -15.72 0.38 7.11
C ALA A 220 -16.40 -1.00 7.17
N ALA A 221 -17.05 -1.42 6.09
CA ALA A 221 -17.72 -2.71 6.01
C ALA A 221 -16.80 -3.91 6.30
N ALA A 222 -15.53 -3.85 5.89
CA ALA A 222 -14.56 -4.91 6.16
C ALA A 222 -14.23 -5.05 7.66
N TRP A 223 -14.38 -3.97 8.43
CA TRP A 223 -14.02 -3.92 9.85
C TRP A 223 -15.22 -3.95 10.80
N ALA A 224 -16.42 -3.76 10.27
CA ALA A 224 -17.69 -3.69 11.01
C ALA A 224 -18.49 -5.01 11.00
N ALA A 225 -17.85 -6.13 10.65
CA ALA A 225 -18.49 -7.45 10.73
C ALA A 225 -18.93 -7.75 12.18
N PRO A 226 -20.10 -8.38 12.41
CA PRO A 226 -20.63 -8.62 13.76
C PRO A 226 -19.66 -9.29 14.73
N GLU A 227 -18.91 -10.28 14.24
CA GLU A 227 -17.87 -10.96 15.04
C GLU A 227 -16.71 -10.04 15.40
N GLY A 228 -16.24 -9.21 14.45
CA GLY A 228 -15.20 -8.21 14.70
C GLY A 228 -15.64 -7.15 15.71
N LEU A 229 -16.90 -6.74 15.69
CA LEU A 229 -17.46 -5.81 16.68
C LEU A 229 -17.50 -6.43 18.08
N LYS A 230 -17.95 -7.69 18.20
CA LYS A 230 -17.92 -8.42 19.46
C LYS A 230 -16.50 -8.51 20.01
N LEU A 231 -15.53 -8.91 19.18
CA LEU A 231 -14.13 -9.06 19.61
C LEU A 231 -13.53 -7.73 20.08
N ARG A 232 -13.90 -6.60 19.46
CA ARG A 232 -13.49 -5.28 19.95
C ARG A 232 -14.05 -4.97 21.33
N LEU A 233 -15.31 -5.30 21.59
CA LEU A 233 -15.91 -5.14 22.92
C LEU A 233 -15.22 -6.02 23.97
N ASP A 234 -14.93 -7.27 23.62
CA ASP A 234 -14.21 -8.21 24.50
C ASP A 234 -12.80 -7.68 24.84
N ILE A 235 -12.07 -7.17 23.84
CA ILE A 235 -10.75 -6.54 24.04
C ILE A 235 -10.86 -5.29 24.91
N SER A 236 -11.85 -4.42 24.66
CA SER A 236 -12.09 -3.23 25.48
C SER A 236 -12.39 -3.59 26.93
N ALA A 237 -13.21 -4.61 27.19
CA ALA A 237 -13.50 -5.09 28.53
C ALA A 237 -12.25 -5.66 29.22
N GLN A 238 -11.41 -6.40 28.49
CA GLN A 238 -10.15 -6.92 29.00
C GLN A 238 -9.15 -5.80 29.34
N LEU A 239 -9.09 -4.74 28.55
CA LEU A 239 -8.27 -3.57 28.85
C LEU A 239 -8.81 -2.81 30.07
N ALA A 240 -10.12 -2.63 30.16
CA ALA A 240 -10.77 -1.96 31.28
C ALA A 240 -10.59 -2.71 32.61
N SER A 241 -10.67 -4.05 32.62
CA SER A 241 -10.50 -4.84 33.84
C SER A 241 -9.09 -4.74 34.45
N GLN A 242 -8.07 -4.43 33.63
CA GLN A 242 -6.71 -4.18 34.12
C GLN A 242 -6.55 -2.80 34.78
N LEU A 243 -7.57 -1.95 34.69
CA LEU A 243 -7.60 -0.59 35.23
C LEU A 243 -8.59 -0.42 36.37
N ALA A 244 -9.44 -1.43 36.62
CA ALA A 244 -10.43 -1.40 37.67
C ALA A 244 -9.77 -0.94 38.98
N ASP A 245 -10.37 0.08 39.59
CA ASP A 245 -9.98 0.80 40.81
C ASP A 245 -9.02 2.01 40.66
N LYS A 246 -8.56 2.39 39.46
CA LYS A 246 -7.64 3.54 39.27
C LYS A 246 -8.24 4.81 38.64
N PHE A 247 -9.37 4.72 37.94
CA PHE A 247 -9.96 5.84 37.19
C PHE A 247 -11.51 5.79 37.20
N ASP A 248 -12.16 6.96 37.27
CA ASP A 248 -13.59 7.08 36.98
C ASP A 248 -13.79 7.06 35.45
N PRO A 249 -14.59 6.14 34.88
CA PRO A 249 -14.85 6.10 33.45
C PRO A 249 -15.43 7.40 32.87
N ARG A 250 -16.08 8.23 33.69
CA ARG A 250 -16.63 9.53 33.27
C ARG A 250 -15.55 10.55 32.95
N ASP A 251 -14.42 10.50 33.67
CA ASP A 251 -13.28 11.39 33.42
C ASP A 251 -12.61 11.09 32.08
N LEU A 252 -12.76 9.87 31.56
CA LEU A 252 -12.28 9.48 30.24
C LEU A 252 -13.20 9.96 29.10
N LEU A 253 -14.48 10.26 29.37
CA LEU A 253 -15.41 10.70 28.33
C LEU A 253 -15.03 12.07 27.77
N GLU A 254 -14.55 13.00 28.60
CA GLU A 254 -14.08 14.32 28.14
C GLU A 254 -12.86 14.20 27.21
N LEU A 255 -12.00 13.20 27.41
CA LEU A 255 -10.84 12.93 26.56
C LEU A 255 -11.22 12.25 25.23
N ILE A 256 -12.32 11.50 25.19
CA ILE A 256 -12.79 10.77 24.00
C ILE A 256 -13.72 11.63 23.13
N ALA A 257 -14.47 12.56 23.73
CA ALA A 257 -15.47 13.39 23.07
C ALA A 257 -14.95 14.75 22.57
N ALA A 258 -13.71 15.12 22.90
CA ALA A 258 -13.00 16.28 22.36
C ALA A 258 -12.25 15.95 21.06
#